data_AF-A0A1S1HAB1-F1
#
_entry.id   AF-A0A1S1HAB1-F1
#
_cell.length_a   1.000
_cell.length_b   1.000
_cell.length_c   1.000
_cell.angle_alpha   90.00
_cell.angle_beta   90.00
_cell.angle_gamma   90.00
#
_symmetry.space_group_name_H-M   'P 1'
#
loop_
_entity.id
_entity.type
_entity.pdbx_description
1 polymer ?
#
loop_
_entity_poly.entity_id
_entity_poly.type
_entity_poly.pdbx_seq_one_letter_code
_entity_poly.pdbx_strand_id
1 'polypeptide(L)'
;MRTYSEHLSRLAGRKMEMAMHLLSTIERHLRRNRVPPTRFGREAVNDPRFVLDLRRGREPRAATRDRVLAYIAMHREQAGA
;
A
#
# COMPACT_ATOMS: atom_id res chain seq x y z
N MET A 1 5.98 -26.07 -22.87
CA MET A 1 6.63 -24.75 -22.84
C MET A 1 5.62 -23.76 -22.27
N ARG A 2 5.66 -23.51 -20.95
CA ARG A 2 4.63 -22.72 -20.26
C ARG A 2 4.77 -21.25 -20.64
N THR A 3 3.70 -20.67 -21.14
CA THR A 3 3.66 -19.37 -21.80
C THR A 3 3.92 -18.25 -20.80
N TYR A 4 4.81 -17.31 -21.15
CA TYR A 4 5.10 -16.09 -20.39
C TYR A 4 3.82 -15.24 -20.13
N SER A 5 2.79 -15.45 -20.95
CA SER A 5 1.48 -14.81 -20.90
C SER A 5 0.64 -15.17 -19.66
N GLU A 6 0.69 -16.41 -19.14
CA GLU A 6 -0.07 -16.78 -17.93
C GLU A 6 0.49 -16.12 -16.67
N HIS A 7 1.81 -15.92 -16.63
CA HIS A 7 2.47 -15.30 -15.48
C HIS A 7 2.18 -13.80 -15.43
N LEU A 8 2.11 -13.15 -16.60
CA LEU A 8 1.73 -11.75 -16.71
C LEU A 8 0.24 -11.52 -16.44
N SER A 9 -0.66 -12.45 -16.76
CA SER A 9 -2.10 -12.34 -16.43
C SER A 9 -2.39 -12.45 -14.92
N ARG A 10 -1.63 -13.29 -14.18
CA ARG A 10 -1.66 -13.29 -12.69
C ARG A 10 -1.11 -12.00 -12.07
N LEU A 11 -0.20 -11.31 -12.77
CA LEU A 11 0.34 -10.03 -12.35
C LEU A 11 -0.55 -8.85 -12.77
N ALA A 12 -1.25 -8.93 -13.89
CA ALA A 12 -2.11 -7.87 -14.44
C ALA A 12 -3.41 -7.69 -13.64
N GLY A 13 -4.02 -8.78 -13.14
CA GLY A 13 -5.12 -8.70 -12.18
C GLY A 13 -4.73 -8.01 -10.87
N ARG A 14 -3.45 -8.12 -10.47
CA ARG A 14 -2.88 -7.46 -9.28
C ARG A 14 -2.57 -5.98 -9.52
N LYS A 15 -2.24 -5.59 -10.75
CA LYS A 15 -1.76 -4.25 -11.11
C LYS A 15 -2.90 -3.23 -11.24
N MET A 16 -4.07 -3.65 -11.73
CA MET A 16 -5.28 -2.82 -11.82
C MET A 16 -6.02 -2.68 -10.47
N GLU A 17 -5.90 -3.66 -9.58
CA GLU A 17 -6.38 -3.58 -8.19
C GLU A 17 -5.67 -2.47 -7.38
N MET A 18 -4.42 -2.11 -7.75
CA MET A 18 -3.58 -1.16 -6.98
C MET A 18 -4.15 0.25 -6.87
N ALA A 19 -4.98 0.68 -7.83
CA ALA A 19 -5.62 2.00 -7.77
C ALA A 19 -6.84 2.02 -6.83
N MET A 20 -7.60 0.92 -6.77
CA MET A 20 -8.73 0.76 -5.83
C MET A 20 -8.32 0.24 -4.44
N HIS A 21 -7.11 -0.33 -4.28
CA HIS A 21 -6.67 -1.00 -3.05
C HIS A 21 -5.54 -0.28 -2.30
N LEU A 22 -5.31 1.03 -2.48
CA LEU A 22 -4.33 1.73 -1.64
C LEU A 22 -4.73 1.64 -0.16
N LEU A 23 -6.00 1.94 0.16
CA LEU A 23 -6.52 1.81 1.52
C LEU A 23 -6.44 0.36 2.00
N SER A 24 -6.89 -0.60 1.21
CA SER A 24 -6.82 -2.05 1.52
C SER A 24 -5.38 -2.54 1.77
N THR A 25 -4.40 -2.00 1.04
CA THR A 25 -2.97 -2.33 1.19
C THR A 25 -2.41 -1.75 2.49
N ILE A 26 -2.75 -0.50 2.81
CA ILE A 26 -2.43 0.14 4.08
C ILE A 26 -3.05 -0.66 5.23
N GLU A 27 -4.35 -0.95 5.20
CA GLU A 27 -5.04 -1.71 6.25
C GLU A 27 -4.40 -3.08 6.51
N ARG A 28 -4.02 -3.81 5.45
CA ARG A 28 -3.31 -5.08 5.57
C ARG A 28 -1.95 -4.92 6.22
N HIS A 29 -1.21 -3.87 5.86
CA HIS A 29 0.08 -3.56 6.46
C HIS A 29 -0.05 -3.19 7.95
N LEU A 30 -1.03 -2.35 8.30
CA LEU A 30 -1.32 -1.98 9.69
C LEU A 30 -1.65 -3.21 10.53
N ARG A 31 -2.48 -4.13 10.02
CA ARG A 31 -2.84 -5.37 10.71
C ARG A 31 -1.64 -6.30 10.92
N ARG A 32 -0.77 -6.45 9.91
CA ARG A 32 0.40 -7.33 9.97
C ARG A 32 1.45 -6.82 10.95
N ASN A 33 1.76 -5.53 10.90
CA ASN A 33 2.81 -4.93 11.73
C ASN A 33 2.28 -4.39 13.07
N ARG A 34 0.96 -4.50 13.33
CA ARG A 34 0.27 -3.90 14.49
C ARG A 34 0.59 -2.41 14.67
N VAL A 35 0.82 -1.70 13.56
CA VAL A 35 1.13 -0.27 13.55
C VAL A 35 -0.17 0.52 13.59
N PRO A 36 -0.33 1.52 14.47
CA PRO A 36 -1.50 2.38 14.46
C PRO A 36 -1.51 3.30 13.23
N PRO A 37 -2.69 3.61 12.66
CA PRO A 37 -2.83 4.41 11.43
C PRO A 37 -2.18 5.80 11.54
N THR A 38 -2.20 6.40 12.73
CA THR A 38 -1.57 7.69 13.01
C THR A 38 -0.06 7.63 12.94
N ARG A 39 0.54 6.54 13.41
CA ARG A 39 1.98 6.30 13.33
C ARG A 39 2.41 6.05 11.90
N PHE A 40 1.68 5.21 11.17
CA PHE A 40 1.93 4.96 9.75
C PHE A 40 1.93 6.25 8.92
N GLY A 41 0.91 7.10 9.11
CA GLY A 41 0.82 8.36 8.40
C GLY A 41 2.00 9.29 8.71
N ARG A 42 2.44 9.34 9.98
CA ARG A 42 3.63 10.10 10.39
C ARG A 42 4.91 9.53 9.77
N GLU A 43 5.10 8.21 9.74
CA GLU A 43 6.31 7.56 9.23
C GLU A 43 6.39 7.59 7.68
N ALA A 44 5.26 7.39 6.97
CA ALA A 44 5.25 7.31 5.51
C ALA A 44 5.20 8.69 4.82
N VAL A 45 4.39 9.62 5.37
CA VAL A 45 4.07 10.89 4.70
C VAL A 45 4.14 12.12 5.62
N ASN A 46 4.63 11.96 6.86
CA ASN A 46 4.65 13.02 7.89
C ASN A 46 3.27 13.59 8.25
N ASP A 47 2.19 12.84 8.01
CA ASP A 47 0.81 13.27 8.30
C ASP A 47 0.06 12.18 9.10
N PRO A 48 -0.23 12.38 10.39
CA PRO A 48 -0.91 11.36 11.21
C PRO A 48 -2.40 11.19 10.88
N ARG A 49 -3.02 12.11 10.15
CA ARG A 49 -4.43 12.02 9.73
C ARG A 49 -4.59 11.35 8.37
N PHE A 50 -3.49 11.11 7.66
CA PHE A 50 -3.47 10.55 6.33
C PHE A 50 -4.40 9.34 6.14
N VAL A 51 -4.27 8.31 6.99
CA VAL A 51 -5.10 7.10 6.89
C VAL A 51 -6.56 7.37 7.25
N LEU A 52 -6.82 8.26 8.21
CA LEU A 52 -8.19 8.64 8.57
C LEU A 52 -8.87 9.39 7.43
N ASP A 53 -8.15 10.29 6.76
CA ASP A 53 -8.68 11.02 5.63
C ASP A 53 -8.92 10.09 4.43
N LEU A 54 -8.01 9.14 4.18
CA LEU A 54 -8.23 8.09 3.16
C LEU A 54 -9.51 7.28 3.44
N ARG A 55 -9.76 6.93 4.70
CA ARG A 55 -11.00 6.25 5.13
C ARG A 55 -12.25 7.12 4.95
N ARG A 56 -12.10 8.46 5.00
CA ARG A 56 -13.16 9.43 4.73
C ARG A 56 -13.37 9.71 3.24
N GLY A 57 -12.62 9.04 2.35
CA GLY A 57 -12.73 9.21 0.90
C GLY A 57 -11.81 10.29 0.32
N ARG A 58 -10.84 10.81 1.09
CA ARG A 58 -9.82 11.72 0.54
C ARG A 58 -9.00 10.95 -0.49
N GLU A 59 -8.87 11.52 -1.70
CA GLU A 59 -7.94 10.98 -2.68
C GLU A 59 -6.53 11.57 -2.49
N PRO A 60 -5.51 10.73 -2.22
CA PRO A 60 -4.14 11.18 -2.11
C PRO A 60 -3.61 11.53 -3.49
N ARG A 61 -2.76 12.55 -3.58
CA ARG A 61 -2.06 12.93 -4.82
C ARG A 61 -1.11 11.81 -5.25
N ALA A 62 -0.80 11.73 -6.55
CA ALA A 62 0.10 10.71 -7.10
C ALA A 62 1.43 10.58 -6.34
N ALA A 63 2.07 11.71 -5.99
CA ALA A 63 3.30 11.72 -5.20
C ALA A 63 3.13 11.11 -3.80
N THR A 64 1.98 11.33 -3.16
CA THR A 64 1.67 10.73 -1.85
C THR A 64 1.43 9.23 -1.97
N ARG A 65 0.77 8.80 -3.05
CA ARG A 65 0.57 7.37 -3.34
C ARG A 65 1.92 6.65 -3.49
N ASP A 66 2.83 7.25 -4.24
CA ASP A 66 4.17 6.68 -4.49
C ASP A 66 4.98 6.51 -3.20
N ARG A 67 5.02 7.55 -2.35
CA ARG A 67 5.68 7.49 -1.03
C ARG A 67 5.13 6.39 -0.14
N VAL A 68 3.81 6.23 -0.12
CA VAL A 68 3.12 5.20 0.67
C VAL A 68 3.48 3.80 0.16
N LEU A 69 3.50 3.61 -1.15
CA LEU A 69 3.87 2.33 -1.75
C LEU A 69 5.34 2.00 -1.48
N ALA A 70 6.25 2.96 -1.58
CA ALA A 70 7.66 2.80 -1.25
C ALA A 70 7.87 2.41 0.23
N TYR A 71 7.16 3.08 1.14
CA TYR A 71 7.20 2.75 2.57
C TYR A 71 6.72 1.30 2.84
N ILE A 72 5.60 0.91 2.23
CA ILE A 72 5.07 -0.45 2.40
C ILE A 72 6.02 -1.49 1.79
N ALA A 73 6.66 -1.21 0.66
CA ALA A 73 7.64 -2.09 0.05
C ALA A 73 8.85 -2.32 0.99
N MET A 74 9.44 -1.24 1.51
CA MET A 74 10.56 -1.31 2.45
C MET A 74 10.26 -2.16 3.69
N HIS A 75 9.06 -2.00 4.26
CA HIS A 75 8.68 -2.79 5.45
C HIS A 75 8.22 -4.22 5.13
N ARG A 76 7.83 -4.54 3.88
CA ARG A 76 7.53 -5.92 3.50
C ARG A 76 8.79 -6.79 3.47
N GLU A 77 9.95 -6.20 3.18
CA GLU A 77 11.24 -6.89 3.20
C GLU A 77 11.72 -7.15 4.64
N GLN A 78 11.41 -6.25 5.57
CA GLN A 78 11.77 -6.39 6.99
C GLN A 78 10.98 -7.47 7.74
N ALA A 79 9.76 -7.79 7.30
CA ALA A 79 8.90 -8.80 7.93
C ALA A 79 9.19 -10.24 7.47
N GLY A 80 10.22 -10.44 6.64
CA GLY A 80 10.65 -11.75 6.12
C GLY A 80 12.00 -12.24 6.66
N ALA A 81 12.51 -11.62 7.73
CA ALA A 81 13.75 -12.01 8.42
C ALA A 81 13.46 -12.67 9.77
#